data_AF-A0A966WUN3-F1
#
_entry.id   AF-A0A966WUN3-F1
#
_cell.length_a   1.000
_cell.length_b   1.000
_cell.length_c   1.000
_cell.angle_alpha   90.00
_cell.angle_beta   90.00
_cell.angle_gamma   90.00
#
_symmetry.space_group_name_H-M   'P 1'
#
loop_
_entity.id
_entity.type
_entity.pdbx_description
1 polymer ?
#
loop_
_entity_poly.entity_id
_entity_poly.type
_entity_poly.pdbx_seq_one_letter_code
_entity_poly.pdbx_strand_id
1 'polypeptide(L)'
;MASCATTPSTSCTAAMPMTTVEAATMLSIRTGHTMLLDEQLLRCTHYLSVQAGLIRVAVSKPDQEALQAQLVPLGFLQAGDHLPLDLLRNSRLHLQALMPTSLVRETSALPPVGSNSLHDWTLALLMLRHQGEAEQRIQALLQLLVERLGRRSGNWYEIPFPLTHAELAELSGHSRATVTRQLAHLREQGLIEQDPGPNRNLRIAPVLVDA
;
A
#
# COMPACT_ATOMS: atom_id res chain seq x y z
N MET A 1 -24.87 2.55 -79.37
CA MET A 1 -23.57 3.25 -79.51
C MET A 1 -23.25 3.89 -78.17
N ALA A 2 -22.04 3.61 -77.65
CA ALA A 2 -21.40 4.12 -76.42
C ALA A 2 -22.09 3.76 -75.08
N SER A 3 -21.42 3.45 -73.97
CA SER A 3 -20.04 3.06 -73.65
C SER A 3 -19.99 2.80 -72.13
N CYS A 4 -19.00 2.03 -71.66
CA CYS A 4 -18.41 2.07 -70.30
C CYS A 4 -19.28 1.59 -69.12
N ALA A 5 -18.77 0.97 -68.05
CA ALA A 5 -17.42 0.54 -67.69
C ALA A 5 -17.52 -0.52 -66.57
N THR A 6 -16.54 -1.42 -66.56
CA THR A 6 -16.19 -2.31 -65.45
C THR A 6 -15.56 -1.51 -64.29
N THR A 7 -15.95 -1.78 -63.05
CA THR A 7 -15.15 -1.52 -61.84
C THR A 7 -15.25 -2.71 -60.88
N PRO A 8 -14.13 -3.21 -60.32
CA PRO A 8 -14.14 -4.24 -59.29
C PRO A 8 -13.98 -3.65 -57.87
N SER A 9 -14.48 -4.42 -56.90
CA SER A 9 -13.98 -4.60 -55.52
C SER A 9 -13.57 -3.38 -54.69
N THR A 10 -14.21 -3.19 -53.52
CA THR A 10 -13.46 -3.02 -52.25
C THR A 10 -14.35 -3.40 -51.06
N SER A 11 -14.14 -4.60 -50.52
CA SER A 11 -14.59 -5.00 -49.19
C SER A 11 -13.71 -4.30 -48.15
N CYS A 12 -14.27 -3.33 -47.43
CA CYS A 12 -13.62 -2.69 -46.28
C CYS A 12 -13.69 -3.63 -45.06
N THR A 13 -12.65 -4.42 -44.87
CA THR A 13 -12.33 -5.02 -43.57
C THR A 13 -11.92 -3.89 -42.63
N ALA A 14 -12.79 -3.55 -41.67
CA ALA A 14 -12.46 -2.63 -40.60
C ALA A 14 -11.40 -3.30 -39.69
N ALA A 15 -10.14 -2.95 -39.90
CA ALA A 15 -9.08 -3.21 -38.94
C ALA A 15 -9.37 -2.36 -37.69
N MET A 16 -9.80 -3.01 -36.61
CA MET A 16 -9.81 -2.38 -35.29
C MET A 16 -8.37 -1.98 -34.94
N PRO A 17 -8.13 -0.76 -34.44
CA PRO A 17 -6.81 -0.41 -33.97
C PRO A 17 -6.46 -1.31 -32.78
N MET A 18 -5.46 -2.18 -32.96
CA MET A 18 -4.69 -2.71 -31.85
C MET A 18 -4.18 -1.49 -31.08
N THR A 19 -4.74 -1.26 -29.89
CA THR A 19 -4.13 -0.40 -28.88
C THR A 19 -2.76 -0.96 -28.61
N THR A 20 -1.74 -0.35 -29.21
CA THR A 20 -0.35 -0.52 -28.84
C THR A 20 -0.26 -0.15 -27.38
N VAL A 21 -0.17 -1.15 -26.50
CA VAL A 21 0.10 -0.97 -25.08
C VAL A 21 1.50 -0.38 -25.00
N GLU A 22 1.55 0.94 -24.87
CA GLU A 22 2.77 1.68 -24.57
C GLU A 22 3.39 1.04 -23.33
N ALA A 23 4.64 0.58 -23.44
CA ALA A 23 5.28 -0.24 -22.42
C ALA A 23 5.36 0.55 -21.10
N ALA A 24 4.41 0.29 -20.21
CA ALA A 24 4.33 0.96 -18.93
C ALA A 24 5.64 0.72 -18.17
N THR A 25 6.34 1.80 -17.81
CA THR A 25 7.63 1.68 -17.14
C THR A 25 7.42 1.06 -15.77
N MET A 26 7.94 -0.16 -15.59
CA MET A 26 7.87 -0.88 -14.34
C MET A 26 8.98 -0.43 -13.39
N LEU A 27 8.61 -0.09 -12.16
CA LEU A 27 9.53 0.20 -11.06
C LEU A 27 9.58 -1.02 -10.13
N SER A 28 10.77 -1.44 -9.73
CA SER A 28 10.94 -2.59 -8.83
C SER A 28 11.66 -2.19 -7.56
N ILE A 29 11.20 -2.68 -6.41
CA ILE A 29 11.82 -2.46 -5.10
C ILE A 29 12.04 -3.82 -4.43
N ARG A 30 13.28 -4.08 -3.99
CA ARG A 30 13.63 -5.30 -3.26
C ARG A 30 13.16 -5.20 -1.80
N THR A 31 12.82 -6.32 -1.18
CA THR A 31 12.48 -6.36 0.26
C THR A 31 13.52 -5.65 1.12
N GLY A 32 13.05 -4.88 2.10
CA GLY A 32 13.87 -4.09 3.01
C GLY A 32 14.40 -2.77 2.44
N HIS A 33 14.29 -2.54 1.13
CA HIS A 33 14.76 -1.31 0.49
C HIS A 33 13.66 -0.25 0.43
N THR A 34 14.09 1.00 0.43
CA THR A 34 13.21 2.17 0.29
C THR A 34 13.51 2.89 -1.02
N MET A 35 12.46 3.16 -1.80
CA MET A 35 12.51 4.04 -2.96
C MET A 35 11.97 5.41 -2.56
N LEU A 36 12.75 6.46 -2.86
CA LEU A 36 12.29 7.83 -2.71
C LEU A 36 11.63 8.27 -4.01
N LEU A 37 10.41 8.77 -3.92
CA LEU A 37 9.74 9.45 -5.03
C LEU A 37 9.73 10.95 -4.76
N ASP A 38 9.98 11.71 -5.83
CA ASP A 38 9.93 13.16 -5.84
C ASP A 38 9.04 13.67 -6.98
N GLU A 39 8.84 14.99 -7.00
CA GLU A 39 7.97 15.67 -7.97
C GLU A 39 8.39 15.47 -9.44
N GLN A 40 9.59 14.97 -9.76
CA GLN A 40 9.95 14.69 -11.15
C GLN A 40 9.05 13.62 -11.78
N LEU A 41 8.51 12.69 -10.97
CA LEU A 41 7.56 11.66 -11.40
C LEU A 41 6.17 12.20 -11.77
N LEU A 42 5.78 13.36 -11.24
CA LEU A 42 4.47 13.98 -11.54
C LEU A 42 4.32 14.39 -13.01
N ARG A 43 5.43 14.47 -13.77
CA ARG A 43 5.41 14.91 -15.17
C ARG A 43 4.79 13.89 -16.13
N CYS A 44 4.64 12.64 -15.71
CA CYS A 44 4.36 11.54 -16.63
C CYS A 44 3.13 10.70 -16.26
N THR A 45 2.62 10.78 -15.02
CA THR A 45 1.52 9.92 -14.56
C THR A 45 0.85 10.50 -13.31
N HIS A 46 -0.41 10.13 -13.07
CA HIS A 46 -1.21 10.60 -11.93
C HIS A 46 -1.14 9.65 -10.72
N TYR A 47 -0.90 8.36 -10.93
CA TYR A 47 -0.79 7.38 -9.87
C TYR A 47 0.13 6.22 -10.27
N LEU A 48 0.64 5.49 -9.28
CA LEU A 48 1.29 4.20 -9.48
C LEU A 48 0.36 3.07 -9.03
N SER A 49 0.25 2.01 -9.83
CA SER A 49 -0.45 0.79 -9.47
C SER A 49 0.53 -0.23 -8.90
N VAL A 50 0.23 -0.82 -7.75
CA VAL A 50 1.00 -1.96 -7.23
C VAL A 50 0.58 -3.22 -7.99
N GLN A 51 1.49 -3.77 -8.78
CA GLN A 51 1.25 -5.01 -9.53
C GLN A 51 1.49 -6.25 -8.66
N ALA A 52 2.53 -6.22 -7.84
CA ALA A 52 2.86 -7.28 -6.92
C ALA A 52 3.60 -6.74 -5.69
N GLY A 53 3.53 -7.49 -4.59
CA GLY A 53 4.25 -7.19 -3.36
C GLY A 53 3.42 -6.42 -2.34
N LEU A 54 4.14 -5.84 -1.38
CA LEU A 54 3.60 -5.07 -0.27
C LEU A 54 4.59 -3.98 0.09
N ILE A 55 4.11 -2.74 0.11
CA ILE A 55 4.90 -1.57 0.47
C ILE A 55 4.29 -0.84 1.65
N ARG A 56 5.16 -0.30 2.51
CA ARG A 56 4.81 0.77 3.44
C ARG A 56 5.05 2.10 2.76
N VAL A 57 4.08 3.00 2.87
CA VAL A 57 4.17 4.37 2.36
C VAL A 57 4.29 5.34 3.53
N ALA A 58 5.30 6.19 3.50
CA ALA A 58 5.47 7.29 4.42
C ALA A 58 5.77 8.60 3.69
N VAL A 59 5.48 9.72 4.33
CA VAL A 59 5.81 11.06 3.82
C VAL A 59 6.83 11.76 4.68
N SER A 60 7.59 12.65 4.06
CA SER A 60 8.38 13.67 4.74
C SER A 60 8.22 15.03 4.06
N LYS A 61 8.67 16.09 4.75
CA LYS A 61 8.79 17.40 4.11
C LYS A 61 9.81 17.35 2.97
N PRO A 62 9.59 18.09 1.87
CA PRO A 62 10.51 18.09 0.73
C PRO A 62 11.84 18.79 1.06
N ASP A 63 11.87 19.75 1.98
CA ASP A 63 13.07 20.54 2.27
C ASP A 63 14.04 19.86 3.25
N GLN A 64 13.64 18.74 3.86
CA GLN A 64 14.49 17.99 4.78
C GLN A 64 15.37 16.99 4.02
N GLU A 65 16.61 16.81 4.46
CA GLU A 65 17.47 15.73 3.96
C GLU A 65 16.79 14.36 4.19
N ALA A 66 16.74 13.52 3.16
CA ALA A 66 15.98 12.27 3.21
C ALA A 66 16.41 11.33 4.35
N LEU A 67 17.69 11.34 4.73
CA LEU A 67 18.22 10.51 5.82
C LEU A 67 17.90 11.03 7.22
N GLN A 68 17.60 12.32 7.36
CA GLN A 68 17.27 12.97 8.64
C GLN A 68 15.78 13.29 8.76
N ALA A 69 15.00 12.98 7.72
CA ALA A 69 13.59 13.27 7.64
C ALA A 69 12.80 12.50 8.70
N GLN A 70 11.93 13.22 9.42
CA GLN A 70 10.94 12.57 10.26
C GLN A 70 9.83 12.02 9.36
N LEU A 71 9.74 10.69 9.29
CA LEU A 71 8.75 10.01 8.48
C LEU A 71 7.40 9.97 9.18
N VAL A 72 6.34 10.29 8.45
CA VAL A 72 4.96 10.09 8.90
C VAL A 72 4.35 8.95 8.07
N PRO A 73 3.98 7.82 8.69
CA PRO A 73 3.39 6.71 7.95
C PRO A 73 1.99 7.09 7.44
N LEU A 74 1.71 6.79 6.18
CA LEU A 74 0.39 6.98 5.56
C LEU A 74 -0.38 5.67 5.45
N GLY A 75 0.32 4.53 5.40
CA GLY A 75 -0.33 3.23 5.30
C GLY A 75 0.50 2.21 4.55
N PHE A 76 -0.19 1.21 4.01
CA PHE A 76 0.38 0.12 3.24
C PHE A 76 -0.36 -0.02 1.92
N LEU A 77 0.32 -0.48 0.89
CA LEU A 77 -0.29 -0.81 -0.40
C LEU A 77 0.16 -2.20 -0.84
N GLN A 78 -0.78 -3.03 -1.28
CA GLN A 78 -0.56 -4.36 -1.82
C GLN A 78 -1.01 -4.44 -3.29
N ALA A 79 -0.78 -5.58 -3.93
CA ALA A 79 -1.21 -5.81 -5.31
C ALA A 79 -2.68 -5.42 -5.53
N GLY A 80 -2.93 -4.56 -6.53
CA GLY A 80 -4.26 -4.00 -6.84
C GLY A 80 -4.53 -2.62 -6.22
N ASP A 81 -3.72 -2.17 -5.27
CA ASP A 81 -3.85 -0.83 -4.68
C ASP A 81 -3.12 0.24 -5.52
N HIS A 82 -3.49 1.50 -5.31
CA HIS A 82 -2.91 2.63 -6.04
C HIS A 82 -2.32 3.68 -5.11
N LEU A 83 -1.17 4.22 -5.53
CA LEU A 83 -0.48 5.33 -4.91
C LEU A 83 -0.77 6.62 -5.69
N PRO A 84 -1.58 7.54 -5.15
CA PRO A 84 -1.79 8.85 -5.78
C PRO A 84 -0.50 9.69 -5.68
N LEU A 85 -0.09 10.30 -6.80
CA LEU A 85 1.17 11.04 -6.88
C LEU A 85 1.03 12.54 -6.58
N ASP A 86 -0.19 13.06 -6.52
CA ASP A 86 -0.49 14.46 -6.15
C ASP A 86 0.08 14.85 -4.77
N LEU A 87 0.24 13.89 -3.86
CA LEU A 87 0.95 14.06 -2.59
C LEU A 87 2.38 14.60 -2.76
N LEU A 88 3.05 14.29 -3.89
CA LEU A 88 4.41 14.75 -4.19
C LEU A 88 4.53 16.26 -4.39
N ARG A 89 3.42 16.98 -4.60
CA ARG A 89 3.42 18.45 -4.75
C ARG A 89 3.92 19.15 -3.48
N ASN A 90 3.67 18.55 -2.32
CA ASN A 90 3.94 19.16 -1.01
C ASN A 90 4.75 18.24 -0.09
N SER A 91 5.20 17.09 -0.58
CA SER A 91 5.89 16.08 0.24
C SER A 91 6.83 15.21 -0.59
N ARG A 92 7.71 14.48 0.08
CA ARG A 92 8.46 13.36 -0.50
C ARG A 92 7.83 12.06 -0.03
N LEU A 93 7.63 11.12 -0.95
CA LEU A 93 7.12 9.79 -0.62
C LEU A 93 8.27 8.81 -0.47
N HIS A 94 8.23 8.03 0.61
CA HIS A 94 9.16 6.96 0.92
C HIS A 94 8.41 5.64 0.82
N LEU A 95 8.79 4.82 -0.16
CA LEU A 95 8.18 3.52 -0.42
C LEU A 95 9.12 2.43 0.04
N GLN A 96 8.85 1.84 1.22
CA GLN A 96 9.62 0.72 1.72
C GLN A 96 8.96 -0.60 1.34
N ALA A 97 9.68 -1.46 0.61
CA ALA A 97 9.21 -2.78 0.26
C ALA A 97 9.31 -3.75 1.44
N LEU A 98 8.17 -4.24 1.90
CA LEU A 98 8.07 -5.32 2.91
C LEU A 98 8.10 -6.71 2.24
N MET A 99 7.79 -6.75 0.95
CA MET A 99 7.97 -7.88 0.05
C MET A 99 8.51 -7.39 -1.30
N PRO A 100 9.08 -8.25 -2.16
CA PRO A 100 9.51 -7.83 -3.49
C PRO A 100 8.33 -7.19 -4.23
N THR A 101 8.49 -5.93 -4.62
CA THR A 101 7.39 -5.11 -5.12
C THR A 101 7.66 -4.66 -6.54
N SER A 102 6.64 -4.77 -7.39
CA SER A 102 6.58 -4.12 -8.71
C SER A 102 5.46 -3.09 -8.75
N LEU A 103 5.79 -1.88 -9.21
CA LEU A 103 4.88 -0.77 -9.41
C LEU A 103 4.86 -0.45 -10.89
N VAL A 104 3.71 -0.08 -11.42
CA VAL A 104 3.55 0.33 -12.81
C VAL A 104 2.94 1.72 -12.85
N ARG A 105 3.46 2.54 -13.76
CA ARG A 105 2.88 3.85 -14.08
C ARG A 105 1.64 3.61 -14.92
N GLU A 106 0.49 4.01 -14.41
CA GLU A 106 -0.72 3.94 -15.21
C GLU A 106 -0.85 5.19 -16.07
N THR A 107 -1.30 5.00 -17.31
CA THR A 107 -1.65 6.10 -18.23
C THR A 107 -3.11 6.52 -18.10
N SER A 108 -3.94 5.71 -17.42
CA SER A 108 -5.31 6.09 -17.08
C SER A 108 -5.32 7.28 -16.11
N ALA A 109 -6.26 8.21 -16.30
CA ALA A 109 -6.41 9.37 -15.44
C ALA A 109 -7.02 9.04 -14.07
N LEU A 110 -7.70 7.90 -13.95
CA LEU A 110 -8.41 7.48 -12.72
C LEU A 110 -8.11 6.01 -12.40
N PRO A 111 -7.98 5.65 -11.11
CA PRO A 111 -7.92 4.26 -10.70
C PRO A 111 -9.27 3.55 -10.95
N PRO A 112 -9.28 2.22 -11.09
CA PRO A 112 -10.51 1.43 -11.16
C PRO A 112 -11.45 1.72 -9.98
N VAL A 113 -12.76 1.68 -10.26
CA VAL A 113 -13.78 1.86 -9.22
C VAL A 113 -13.69 0.72 -8.21
N GLY A 114 -13.63 1.05 -6.92
CA GLY A 114 -13.53 0.07 -5.83
C GLY A 114 -12.11 -0.36 -5.48
N SER A 115 -11.08 0.19 -6.13
CA SER A 115 -9.71 -0.03 -5.68
C SER A 115 -9.46 0.67 -4.34
N ASN A 116 -8.77 0.00 -3.41
CA ASN A 116 -8.33 0.64 -2.18
C ASN A 116 -7.27 1.70 -2.50
N SER A 117 -7.39 2.85 -1.83
CA SER A 117 -6.43 3.94 -1.96
C SER A 117 -5.61 4.09 -0.68
N LEU A 118 -4.41 4.66 -0.83
CA LEU A 118 -3.63 5.16 0.31
C LEU A 118 -4.43 6.14 1.18
N HIS A 119 -5.39 6.86 0.59
CA HIS A 119 -6.27 7.76 1.33
C HIS A 119 -7.09 7.03 2.39
N ASP A 120 -7.60 5.84 2.09
CA ASP A 120 -8.40 5.06 3.04
C ASP A 120 -7.56 4.62 4.24
N TRP A 121 -6.28 4.32 4.02
CA TRP A 121 -5.33 4.04 5.11
C TRP A 121 -5.06 5.30 5.93
N THR A 122 -4.80 6.41 5.26
CA THR A 122 -4.47 7.69 5.91
C THR A 122 -5.61 8.15 6.81
N LEU A 123 -6.86 8.06 6.33
CA LEU A 123 -8.06 8.37 7.10
C LEU A 123 -8.22 7.43 8.30
N ALA A 124 -8.08 6.11 8.11
CA ALA A 124 -8.19 5.14 9.20
C ALA A 124 -7.13 5.37 10.29
N LEU A 125 -5.87 5.61 9.91
CA LEU A 125 -4.78 5.92 10.84
C LEU A 125 -5.01 7.26 11.57
N LEU A 126 -5.57 8.26 10.90
CA LEU A 126 -5.93 9.53 11.54
C LEU A 126 -7.05 9.32 12.56
N MET A 127 -8.10 8.58 12.20
CA MET A 127 -9.21 8.26 13.11
C MET A 127 -8.74 7.48 14.34
N LEU A 128 -7.84 6.51 14.16
CA LEU A 128 -7.20 5.77 15.26
C LEU A 128 -6.51 6.72 16.25
N ARG A 129 -5.77 7.72 15.75
CA ARG A 129 -5.06 8.69 16.61
C ARG A 129 -5.99 9.52 17.49
N HIS A 130 -7.26 9.64 17.14
CA HIS A 130 -8.26 10.35 17.96
C HIS A 130 -8.89 9.48 19.07
N GLN A 131 -8.60 8.17 19.12
CA GLN A 131 -9.05 7.32 20.23
C GLN A 131 -8.29 7.67 21.52
N GLY A 132 -8.97 7.70 22.68
CA GLY A 132 -8.39 8.20 23.93
C GLY A 132 -7.38 7.25 24.58
N GLU A 133 -7.74 5.98 24.74
CA GLU A 133 -6.94 5.01 25.48
C GLU A 133 -5.91 4.28 24.60
N ALA A 134 -4.71 4.09 25.14
CA ALA A 134 -3.61 3.48 24.40
C ALA A 134 -3.90 2.03 24.01
N GLU A 135 -4.55 1.28 24.89
CA GLU A 135 -4.97 -0.11 24.66
C GLU A 135 -5.96 -0.20 23.50
N GLN A 136 -7.05 0.58 23.56
CA GLN A 136 -8.08 0.65 22.52
C GLN A 136 -7.46 0.99 21.16
N ARG A 137 -6.58 1.99 21.13
CA ARG A 137 -5.93 2.42 19.88
C ARG A 137 -5.02 1.35 19.29
N ILE A 138 -4.25 0.67 20.14
CA ILE A 138 -3.35 -0.40 19.68
C ILE A 138 -4.17 -1.60 19.21
N GLN A 139 -5.25 -1.96 19.92
CA GLN A 139 -6.17 -2.99 19.48
C GLN A 139 -6.78 -2.64 18.11
N ALA A 140 -7.37 -1.45 17.97
CA ALA A 140 -7.98 -1.02 16.72
C ALA A 140 -6.96 -0.90 15.57
N LEU A 141 -5.69 -0.58 15.85
CA LEU A 141 -4.62 -0.67 14.86
C LEU A 141 -4.37 -2.13 14.41
N LEU A 142 -4.33 -3.08 15.35
CA LEU A 142 -4.17 -4.50 15.03
C LEU A 142 -5.37 -5.03 14.22
N GLN A 143 -6.59 -4.61 14.57
CA GLN A 143 -7.81 -4.91 13.81
C GLN A 143 -7.69 -4.41 12.37
N LEU A 144 -7.37 -3.13 12.18
CA LEU A 144 -7.18 -2.51 10.87
C LEU A 144 -6.13 -3.25 10.02
N LEU A 145 -5.00 -3.63 10.63
CA LEU A 145 -3.95 -4.40 9.95
C LEU A 145 -4.45 -5.77 9.50
N VAL A 146 -5.22 -6.48 10.34
CA VAL A 146 -5.80 -7.77 9.98
C VAL A 146 -6.84 -7.63 8.88
N GLU A 147 -7.76 -6.69 9.00
CA GLU A 147 -8.84 -6.49 8.02
C GLU A 147 -8.30 -6.23 6.61
N ARG A 148 -7.19 -5.50 6.50
CA ARG A 148 -6.65 -5.07 5.21
C ARG A 148 -5.52 -5.94 4.67
N LEU A 149 -4.70 -6.51 5.55
CA LEU A 149 -3.47 -7.23 5.16
C LEU A 149 -3.40 -8.65 5.75
N GLY A 150 -4.25 -8.95 6.73
CA GLY A 150 -4.25 -10.22 7.44
C GLY A 150 -4.69 -11.38 6.57
N ARG A 151 -4.11 -12.55 6.83
CA ARG A 151 -4.52 -13.81 6.23
C ARG A 151 -4.98 -14.76 7.31
N ARG A 152 -6.11 -15.43 7.09
CA ARG A 152 -6.58 -16.47 8.01
C ARG A 152 -5.65 -17.68 7.93
N SER A 153 -5.10 -18.09 9.07
CA SER A 153 -4.20 -19.23 9.23
C SER A 153 -4.67 -20.07 10.41
N GLY A 154 -5.54 -21.05 10.11
CA GLY A 154 -6.24 -21.83 11.13
C GLY A 154 -7.08 -20.94 12.07
N ASN A 155 -6.77 -21.01 13.36
CA ASN A 155 -7.46 -20.26 14.42
C ASN A 155 -6.90 -18.85 14.65
N TRP A 156 -5.98 -18.39 13.81
CA TRP A 156 -5.31 -17.10 13.93
C TRP A 156 -5.42 -16.29 12.65
N TYR A 157 -5.27 -14.98 12.76
CA TYR A 157 -4.91 -14.11 11.65
C TYR A 157 -3.41 -13.84 11.67
N GLU A 158 -2.77 -13.89 10.50
CA GLU A 158 -1.35 -13.62 10.32
C GLU A 158 -1.14 -12.36 9.49
N ILE A 159 -0.31 -11.44 10.01
CA ILE A 159 0.21 -10.34 9.21
C ILE A 159 1.40 -10.85 8.41
N PRO A 160 1.46 -10.67 7.08
CA PRO A 160 2.39 -11.41 6.23
C PRO A 160 3.81 -10.80 6.20
N PHE A 161 4.15 -9.96 7.18
CA PHE A 161 5.46 -9.33 7.33
C PHE A 161 5.75 -9.07 8.81
N PRO A 162 7.03 -9.03 9.20
CA PRO A 162 7.41 -8.70 10.58
C PRO A 162 7.09 -7.23 10.87
N LEU A 163 6.33 -6.99 11.94
CA LEU A 163 6.07 -5.66 12.48
C LEU A 163 6.90 -5.43 13.74
N THR A 164 7.73 -4.40 13.73
CA THR A 164 8.48 -3.99 14.91
C THR A 164 7.61 -3.16 15.86
N HIS A 165 7.98 -3.15 17.14
CA HIS A 165 7.29 -2.30 18.12
C HIS A 165 7.46 -0.80 17.81
N ALA A 166 8.53 -0.42 17.10
CA ALA A 166 8.74 0.97 16.67
C ALA A 166 7.76 1.37 15.57
N GLU A 167 7.54 0.51 14.58
CA GLU A 167 6.56 0.75 13.51
C GLU A 167 5.13 0.82 14.04
N LEU A 168 4.77 -0.08 14.98
CA LEU A 168 3.47 -0.01 15.65
C LEU A 168 3.32 1.28 16.49
N ALA A 169 4.40 1.78 17.07
CA ALA A 169 4.41 3.05 17.80
C ALA A 169 4.19 4.24 16.84
N GLU A 170 4.87 4.25 15.69
CA GLU A 170 4.69 5.26 14.65
C GLU A 170 3.25 5.27 14.10
N LEU A 171 2.68 4.10 13.82
CA LEU A 171 1.31 3.96 13.31
C LEU A 171 0.26 4.39 14.33
N SER A 172 0.38 3.91 15.58
CA SER A 172 -0.58 4.23 16.65
C SER A 172 -0.39 5.63 17.27
N GLY A 173 0.72 6.31 16.97
CA GLY A 173 1.04 7.60 17.61
C GLY A 173 1.33 7.49 19.11
N HIS A 174 1.83 6.33 19.56
CA HIS A 174 2.28 6.11 20.93
C HIS A 174 3.81 5.99 21.02
N SER A 175 4.35 5.94 22.23
CA SER A 175 5.76 5.61 22.43
C SER A 175 6.00 4.10 22.28
N ARG A 176 7.19 3.71 21.84
CA ARG A 176 7.62 2.29 21.77
C ARG A 176 7.46 1.55 23.11
N ALA A 177 7.68 2.24 24.22
CA ALA A 177 7.50 1.68 25.57
C ALA A 177 6.02 1.35 25.84
N THR A 178 5.10 2.25 25.48
CA THR A 178 3.65 2.04 25.60
C THR A 178 3.21 0.85 24.76
N VAL A 179 3.62 0.80 23.49
CA VAL A 179 3.32 -0.34 22.60
C VAL A 179 3.88 -1.64 23.17
N THR A 180 5.12 -1.64 23.66
CA THR A 180 5.73 -2.86 24.23
C THR A 180 4.92 -3.38 25.42
N ARG A 181 4.48 -2.49 26.32
CA ARG A 181 3.63 -2.85 27.47
C ARG A 181 2.29 -3.41 27.02
N GLN A 182 1.61 -2.77 26.08
CA GLN A 182 0.30 -3.24 25.61
C GLN A 182 0.41 -4.58 24.87
N LEU A 183 1.41 -4.76 24.02
CA LEU A 183 1.65 -6.06 23.38
C LEU A 183 2.01 -7.16 24.38
N ALA A 184 2.68 -6.84 25.49
CA ALA A 184 2.91 -7.82 26.56
C ALA A 184 1.59 -8.25 27.21
N HIS A 185 0.72 -7.29 27.54
CA HIS A 185 -0.60 -7.56 28.10
C HIS A 185 -1.46 -8.43 27.18
N LEU A 186 -1.54 -8.09 25.89
CA LEU A 186 -2.26 -8.89 24.90
C LEU A 186 -1.71 -10.32 24.75
N ARG A 187 -0.39 -10.52 24.91
CA ARG A 187 0.21 -11.88 24.93
C ARG A 187 -0.18 -12.66 26.17
N GLU A 188 -0.16 -12.03 27.34
CA GLU A 188 -0.56 -12.66 28.61
C GLU A 188 -2.02 -13.11 28.57
N GLN A 189 -2.88 -12.36 27.86
CA GLN A 189 -4.28 -12.72 27.60
C GLN A 189 -4.46 -13.77 26.49
N GLY A 190 -3.40 -14.18 25.80
CA GLY A 190 -3.47 -15.13 24.69
C GLY A 190 -4.13 -14.55 23.43
N LEU A 191 -4.17 -13.23 23.28
CA LEU A 191 -4.80 -12.54 22.13
C LEU A 191 -3.84 -12.34 20.96
N ILE A 192 -2.54 -12.35 21.20
CA ILE A 192 -1.52 -12.32 20.17
C ILE A 192 -0.39 -13.30 20.49
N GLU A 193 0.26 -13.82 19.45
CA GLU A 193 1.47 -14.64 19.57
C GLU A 193 2.46 -14.31 18.44
N GLN A 194 3.71 -14.75 18.57
CA GLN A 194 4.65 -14.75 17.46
C GLN A 194 4.69 -16.14 16.85
N ASP A 195 4.63 -16.20 15.53
CA ASP A 195 4.85 -17.44 14.80
C ASP A 195 6.24 -18.02 15.15
N PRO A 196 6.35 -19.32 15.52
CA PRO A 196 7.64 -19.97 15.76
C PRO A 196 8.47 -20.16 14.49
N GLY A 197 7.90 -19.91 13.31
CA GLY A 197 8.60 -19.96 12.04
C GLY A 197 9.71 -18.91 11.87
N PRO A 198 10.51 -19.02 10.81
CA PRO A 198 11.69 -18.18 10.58
C PRO A 198 11.36 -16.68 10.46
N ASN A 199 10.14 -16.35 10.03
CA ASN A 199 9.72 -14.96 9.81
C ASN A 199 9.19 -14.27 11.07
N ARG A 200 8.87 -15.04 12.13
CA ARG A 200 8.34 -14.52 13.41
C ARG A 200 7.19 -13.53 13.24
N ASN A 201 6.29 -13.83 12.31
CA ASN A 201 5.15 -12.99 11.99
C ASN A 201 4.23 -12.85 13.21
N LEU A 202 3.58 -11.69 13.32
CA LEU A 202 2.59 -11.45 14.36
C LEU A 202 1.30 -12.22 14.03
N ARG A 203 0.85 -13.02 14.99
CA ARG A 203 -0.43 -13.71 14.95
C ARG A 203 -1.41 -13.07 15.91
N ILE A 204 -2.65 -12.90 15.47
CA ILE A 204 -3.70 -12.18 16.18
C ILE A 204 -4.94 -13.08 16.28
N ALA A 205 -5.47 -13.23 17.48
CA ALA A 205 -6.61 -14.08 17.75
C ALA A 205 -7.88 -13.45 17.12
N PRO A 206 -8.79 -14.25 16.54
CA PRO A 206 -10.01 -13.74 15.93
C PRO A 206 -10.86 -12.91 16.90
N VAL A 207 -10.90 -13.28 18.18
CA VAL A 207 -11.64 -12.54 19.21
C VAL A 207 -11.15 -11.09 19.40
N LEU A 208 -9.89 -10.79 19.04
CA LEU A 208 -9.38 -9.42 19.07
C LEU A 208 -9.86 -8.60 17.87
N VAL A 209 -10.20 -9.27 16.76
CA VAL A 209 -10.61 -8.66 15.48
C VAL A 209 -12.13 -8.51 15.38
N ASP A 210 -12.86 -9.51 15.90
CA ASP A 210 -14.31 -9.58 15.81
C ASP A 210 -15.03 -8.83 16.96
N ALA A 211 -14.29 -8.14 17.83
CA ALA A 211 -14.78 -7.37 18.99
C ALA A 211 -15.02 -5.89 18.64
#